data_AF-A0A4S8K5I7-F1
#
_entry.id   AF-A0A4S8K5I7-F1
#
_cell.length_a   1.000
_cell.length_b   1.000
_cell.length_c   1.000
_cell.angle_alpha   90.00
_cell.angle_beta   90.00
_cell.angle_gamma   90.00
#
_symmetry.space_group_name_H-M   'P 1'
#
loop_
_entity.id
_entity.type
_entity.pdbx_description
1 polymer ?
#
loop_
_entity_poly.entity_id
_entity_poly.type
_entity_poly.pdbx_seq_one_letter_code
_entity_poly.pdbx_strand_id
1 'polypeptide(L)'
;MAAAATASFTKEVLPPTLDSTSEPPELFDGTTRLYISYICPYAQRTWIARNYKARRVVNDKFYSICTLGEQGLQEKIKLVPIDLDNRPAWYKEKVYPANKVPSLEHNNEVKGESLDLIKYINKYFEGPELLPDDPAKQQFAEELLSYSDSFNKVMYTAMISKGDVGDDFGAALDKLEDALLKFDDGPFFLGHFSLVDIAYAPFIERLQTFLKEVKNYDITEGRPKLILWIEELGKIDAYTHTKQDPQVLLARNKKRLGVLISPVTCSSMFI
;
A
#
# COMPACT_ATOMS: atom_id res chain seq x y z
N MET A 1 -28.34 11.40 17.01
CA MET A 1 -27.28 10.81 16.16
C MET A 1 -26.56 11.95 15.48
N ALA A 2 -25.36 12.29 15.94
CA ALA A 2 -24.51 13.27 15.27
C ALA A 2 -23.75 12.54 14.16
N ALA A 3 -23.91 13.00 12.92
CA ALA A 3 -23.10 12.51 11.81
C ALA A 3 -21.64 12.91 12.07
N ALA A 4 -20.76 11.93 12.22
CA ALA A 4 -19.34 12.17 12.33
C ALA A 4 -18.88 12.90 11.06
N ALA A 5 -18.37 14.11 11.21
CA ALA A 5 -17.79 14.87 10.11
C ALA A 5 -16.58 14.10 9.57
N THR A 6 -16.71 13.54 8.37
CA THR A 6 -15.61 12.91 7.66
C THR A 6 -14.57 13.98 7.35
N ALA A 7 -13.46 13.99 8.09
CA ALA A 7 -12.30 14.80 7.73
C ALA A 7 -11.92 14.46 6.28
N SER A 8 -12.07 15.45 5.41
CA SER A 8 -11.75 15.39 3.98
C SER A 8 -10.24 15.47 3.82
N PHE A 9 -9.66 14.46 3.18
CA PHE A 9 -8.25 14.45 2.81
C PHE A 9 -8.09 15.20 1.47
N THR A 10 -7.22 16.21 1.42
CA THR A 10 -6.91 16.95 0.19
C THR A 10 -5.99 16.12 -0.73
N LYS A 11 -6.33 16.07 -2.02
CA LYS A 11 -5.52 15.34 -3.01
C LYS A 11 -4.18 16.06 -3.20
N GLU A 12 -3.10 15.38 -2.89
CA GLU A 12 -1.73 15.89 -3.02
C GLU A 12 -1.31 16.05 -4.48
N VAL A 13 -0.60 17.13 -4.78
CA VAL A 13 0.12 17.28 -6.05
C VAL A 13 1.39 16.44 -5.98
N LEU A 14 1.41 15.36 -6.75
CA LEU A 14 2.50 14.38 -6.71
C LEU A 14 3.76 14.92 -7.40
N PRO A 15 4.95 14.87 -6.76
CA PRO A 15 6.20 15.28 -7.39
C PRO A 15 6.54 14.37 -8.58
N PRO A 16 7.28 14.89 -9.58
CA PRO A 16 7.70 14.10 -10.74
C PRO A 16 8.70 13.02 -10.33
N THR A 17 8.65 11.89 -11.02
CA THR A 17 9.60 10.78 -10.85
C THR A 17 11.01 11.20 -11.25
N LEU A 18 11.99 10.91 -10.38
CA LEU A 18 13.41 11.14 -10.63
C LEU A 18 14.03 9.95 -11.35
N ASP A 19 14.75 10.24 -12.42
CA ASP A 19 15.42 9.28 -13.28
C ASP A 19 16.96 9.39 -13.21
N SER A 20 17.68 8.70 -14.09
CA SER A 20 19.15 8.68 -14.10
C SER A 20 19.82 10.02 -14.38
N THR A 21 19.07 11.00 -14.91
CA THR A 21 19.55 12.35 -15.22
C THR A 21 19.23 13.36 -14.13
N SER A 22 18.45 12.96 -13.13
CA SER A 22 17.99 13.85 -12.07
C SER A 22 19.07 14.07 -11.01
N GLU A 23 19.22 15.31 -10.57
CA GLU A 23 20.10 15.67 -9.46
C GLU A 23 19.59 15.11 -8.11
N PRO A 24 20.49 14.76 -7.16
CA PRO A 24 20.08 14.29 -5.85
C PRO A 24 19.40 15.42 -5.06
N PRO A 25 18.40 15.11 -4.21
CA PRO A 25 17.96 16.05 -3.19
C PRO A 25 19.10 16.31 -2.18
N GLU A 26 19.02 17.43 -1.47
CA GLU A 26 19.86 17.65 -0.30
C GLU A 26 19.61 16.55 0.74
N LEU A 27 20.67 15.95 1.28
CA LEU A 27 20.59 14.86 2.24
C LEU A 27 20.91 15.38 3.63
N PHE A 28 20.15 14.90 4.61
CA PHE A 28 20.28 15.21 6.03
C PHE A 28 20.20 16.72 6.33
N ASP A 29 19.39 17.44 5.55
CA ASP A 29 19.05 18.86 5.72
C ASP A 29 17.96 19.13 6.77
N GLY A 30 17.51 18.07 7.46
CA GLY A 30 16.39 18.10 8.40
C GLY A 30 15.02 17.84 7.77
N THR A 31 14.92 17.77 6.44
CA THR A 31 13.68 17.37 5.76
C THR A 31 13.51 15.86 5.85
N THR A 32 12.32 15.38 6.25
CA THR A 32 12.01 13.95 6.18
C THR A 32 11.60 13.58 4.76
N ARG A 33 12.23 12.57 4.16
CA ARG A 33 11.95 12.11 2.79
C ARG A 33 11.61 10.63 2.75
N LEU A 34 10.53 10.30 2.07
CA LEU A 34 10.17 8.92 1.74
C LEU A 34 10.48 8.66 0.27
N TYR A 35 11.56 7.91 0.04
CA TYR A 35 11.95 7.48 -1.30
C TYR A 35 11.08 6.30 -1.72
N ILE A 36 10.31 6.49 -2.79
CA ILE A 36 9.32 5.53 -3.26
C ILE A 36 9.47 5.24 -4.75
N SER A 37 8.66 4.33 -5.25
CA SER A 37 8.26 4.33 -6.66
C SER A 37 6.75 4.18 -6.68
N TYR A 38 6.04 5.00 -7.46
CA TYR A 38 4.57 5.03 -7.48
C TYR A 38 3.92 3.69 -7.82
N ILE A 39 4.66 2.84 -8.53
CA ILE A 39 4.24 1.50 -8.95
C ILE A 39 4.59 0.39 -7.96
N CYS A 40 5.48 0.64 -6.98
CA CYS A 40 5.99 -0.38 -6.07
C CYS A 40 4.98 -0.69 -4.94
N PRO A 41 4.48 -1.93 -4.80
CA PRO A 41 3.50 -2.26 -3.75
C PRO A 41 4.10 -2.14 -2.34
N TYR A 42 5.39 -2.45 -2.17
CA TYR A 42 6.06 -2.27 -0.87
C TYR A 42 6.13 -0.79 -0.48
N ALA A 43 6.40 0.11 -1.43
CA ALA A 43 6.44 1.55 -1.15
C ALA A 43 5.05 2.14 -0.95
N GLN A 44 4.03 1.57 -1.62
CA GLN A 44 2.64 1.95 -1.40
C GLN A 44 2.21 1.72 0.05
N ARG A 45 2.68 0.67 0.75
CA ARG A 45 2.43 0.47 2.20
C ARG A 45 2.78 1.74 3.01
N THR A 46 4.00 2.24 2.83
CA THR A 46 4.49 3.43 3.54
C THR A 46 3.79 4.71 3.11
N TRP A 47 3.37 4.80 1.85
CA TRP A 47 2.60 5.93 1.35
C TRP A 47 1.19 5.97 1.95
N ILE A 48 0.51 4.83 2.03
CA ILE A 48 -0.81 4.72 2.68
C ILE A 48 -0.69 5.10 4.16
N ALA A 49 0.31 4.57 4.88
CA ALA A 49 0.54 4.90 6.29
C ALA A 49 0.77 6.41 6.50
N ARG A 50 1.64 7.01 5.67
CA ARG A 50 1.87 8.47 5.65
C ARG A 50 0.57 9.24 5.43
N ASN A 51 -0.21 8.87 4.43
CA ASN A 51 -1.46 9.55 4.11
C ASN A 51 -2.50 9.38 5.22
N TYR A 52 -2.61 8.19 5.81
CA TYR A 52 -3.61 7.94 6.84
C TYR A 52 -3.31 8.71 8.12
N LYS A 53 -2.03 8.76 8.53
CA LYS A 53 -1.61 9.53 9.70
C LYS A 53 -1.69 11.05 9.50
N ALA A 54 -1.83 11.51 8.25
CA ALA A 54 -2.14 12.90 7.94
C ALA A 54 -3.60 13.30 8.28
N ARG A 55 -4.49 12.34 8.56
CA ARG A 55 -5.90 12.63 8.86
C ARG A 55 -6.04 13.25 10.26
N ARG A 56 -6.71 14.40 10.34
CA ARG A 56 -7.02 15.07 11.62
C ARG A 56 -8.04 14.24 12.40
N VAL A 57 -7.71 13.82 13.61
CA VAL A 57 -8.71 13.36 14.59
C VAL A 57 -9.37 14.61 15.16
N VAL A 58 -10.56 14.94 14.68
CA VAL A 58 -11.37 15.98 15.30
C VAL A 58 -12.00 15.36 16.54
N ASN A 59 -11.37 15.54 17.71
CA ASN A 59 -11.97 15.10 18.96
C ASN A 59 -13.18 16.00 19.27
N ASP A 60 -14.36 15.38 19.30
CA ASP A 60 -15.70 15.97 19.44
C ASP A 60 -15.98 16.69 20.78
N LYS A 61 -14.96 17.08 21.55
CA LYS A 61 -15.16 17.64 22.90
C LYS A 61 -14.37 18.88 23.28
N PHE A 62 -13.44 19.39 22.48
CA PHE A 62 -12.83 20.68 22.78
C PHE A 62 -12.41 21.35 21.47
N TYR A 63 -13.02 22.50 21.19
CA TYR A 63 -12.61 23.43 20.13
C TYR A 63 -11.24 24.02 20.52
N SER A 64 -10.19 23.21 20.48
CA SER A 64 -8.81 23.71 20.53
C SER A 64 -8.48 24.15 19.11
N ILE A 65 -8.42 25.46 18.92
CA ILE A 65 -7.98 26.13 17.71
C ILE A 65 -6.47 25.86 17.54
N CYS A 66 -6.11 24.63 17.17
CA CYS A 66 -4.78 24.36 16.64
C CYS A 66 -4.79 24.82 15.19
N THR A 67 -4.40 26.10 15.04
CA THR A 67 -4.03 26.76 13.80
C THR A 67 -2.73 26.14 13.29
N LEU A 68 -2.83 24.93 12.75
CA LEU A 68 -1.82 24.36 11.84
C LEU A 68 -2.57 24.02 10.57
N GLY A 69 -1.99 24.45 9.44
CA GLY A 69 -2.59 24.45 8.12
C GLY A 69 -3.16 23.11 7.69
N GLU A 70 -3.99 23.16 6.66
CA GLU A 70 -4.89 22.14 6.13
C GLU A 70 -4.21 20.84 5.61
N GLN A 71 -2.96 20.56 5.97
CA GLN A 71 -2.07 19.62 5.29
C GLN A 71 -1.31 18.78 6.34
N GLY A 72 -1.65 17.50 6.50
CA GLY A 72 -1.10 16.62 7.55
C GLY A 72 0.34 16.15 7.31
N LEU A 73 0.67 14.86 7.58
CA LEU A 73 2.02 14.30 7.33
C LEU A 73 2.49 14.40 5.87
N GLN A 74 1.62 14.82 4.94
CA GLN A 74 2.00 15.08 3.56
C GLN A 74 3.05 16.19 3.44
N GLU A 75 2.97 17.21 4.29
CA GLU A 75 4.01 18.25 4.37
C GLU A 75 5.23 17.78 5.19
N LYS A 76 5.02 16.96 6.22
CA LYS A 76 6.10 16.50 7.10
C LYS A 76 7.03 15.48 6.43
N ILE A 77 6.49 14.59 5.61
CA ILE A 77 7.24 13.55 4.89
C ILE A 77 7.14 13.84 3.39
N LYS A 78 8.20 14.32 2.76
CA LYS A 78 8.18 14.59 1.31
C LYS A 78 8.37 13.29 0.51
N LEU A 79 7.55 13.08 -0.52
CA LEU A 79 7.75 11.96 -1.44
C LEU A 79 8.91 12.25 -2.39
N VAL A 80 9.80 11.27 -2.55
CA VAL A 80 10.85 11.29 -3.57
C VAL A 80 10.67 10.06 -4.47
N PRO A 81 9.84 10.16 -5.51
CA PRO A 81 9.59 9.06 -6.43
C PRO A 81 10.81 8.80 -7.32
N ILE A 82 11.19 7.53 -7.44
CA ILE A 82 12.32 7.04 -8.22
C ILE A 82 11.80 6.14 -9.35
N ASP A 83 12.30 6.36 -10.55
CA ASP A 83 12.11 5.43 -11.67
C ASP A 83 12.96 4.19 -11.41
N LEU A 84 12.34 3.03 -11.24
CA LEU A 84 13.06 1.79 -10.97
C LEU A 84 13.71 1.18 -12.22
N ASP A 85 13.21 1.52 -13.41
CA ASP A 85 13.73 1.04 -14.69
C ASP A 85 14.87 1.95 -15.19
N ASN A 86 14.86 3.23 -14.81
CA ASN A 86 15.90 4.23 -15.14
C ASN A 86 16.37 5.01 -13.89
N ARG A 87 16.84 4.30 -12.87
CA ARG A 87 17.15 4.87 -11.55
C ARG A 87 18.41 5.75 -11.51
N PRO A 88 18.41 6.86 -10.75
CA PRO A 88 19.62 7.63 -10.45
C PRO A 88 20.67 6.85 -9.66
N ALA A 89 21.93 6.93 -10.12
CA ALA A 89 23.09 6.31 -9.47
C ALA A 89 23.27 6.80 -8.02
N TRP A 90 23.01 8.09 -7.78
CA TRP A 90 23.12 8.70 -6.45
C TRP A 90 22.22 8.04 -5.40
N TYR A 91 21.12 7.40 -5.79
CA TYR A 91 20.25 6.75 -4.80
C TYR A 91 21.00 5.61 -4.10
N LYS A 92 21.68 4.75 -4.85
CA LYS A 92 22.50 3.68 -4.28
C LYS A 92 23.73 4.24 -3.57
N GLU A 93 24.40 5.21 -4.19
CA GLU A 93 25.72 5.67 -3.75
C GLU A 93 25.67 6.60 -2.54
N LYS A 94 24.61 7.42 -2.42
CA LYS A 94 24.53 8.50 -1.43
C LYS A 94 23.38 8.35 -0.44
N VAL A 95 22.29 7.68 -0.81
CA VAL A 95 21.07 7.62 0.02
C VAL A 95 20.90 6.25 0.69
N TYR A 96 20.74 5.19 -0.10
CA TYR A 96 20.39 3.89 0.40
C TYR A 96 21.15 2.76 -0.32
N PRO A 97 22.26 2.25 0.26
CA PRO A 97 23.13 1.26 -0.38
C PRO A 97 22.45 -0.04 -0.80
N ALA A 98 21.39 -0.47 -0.09
CA ALA A 98 20.63 -1.66 -0.45
C ALA A 98 19.87 -1.49 -1.79
N ASN A 99 19.76 -0.27 -2.30
CA ASN A 99 19.25 0.05 -3.63
C ASN A 99 17.84 -0.52 -3.88
N LYS A 100 16.95 -0.34 -2.91
CA LYS A 100 15.54 -0.74 -2.96
C LYS A 100 14.67 0.41 -2.47
N VAL A 101 13.38 0.38 -2.80
CA VAL A 101 12.35 1.27 -2.24
C VAL A 101 11.27 0.41 -1.56
N PRO A 102 10.60 0.89 -0.49
CA PRO A 102 10.77 2.21 0.11
C PRO A 102 12.04 2.34 0.95
N SER A 103 12.51 3.59 1.10
CA SER A 103 13.40 3.97 2.21
C SER A 103 12.96 5.32 2.78
N LEU A 104 13.17 5.51 4.08
CA LEU A 104 12.79 6.71 4.82
C LEU A 104 14.03 7.38 5.39
N GLU A 105 14.30 8.59 4.96
CA GLU A 105 15.26 9.51 5.57
C GLU A 105 14.57 10.28 6.70
N HIS A 106 15.02 10.06 7.93
CA HIS A 106 14.51 10.76 9.12
C HIS A 106 15.58 10.74 10.23
N ASN A 107 15.76 11.87 10.92
CA ASN A 107 16.73 12.01 12.02
C ASN A 107 18.15 11.56 11.67
N ASN A 108 18.67 12.06 10.53
CA ASN A 108 20.02 11.78 10.03
C ASN A 108 20.31 10.29 9.76
N GLU A 109 19.26 9.51 9.48
CA GLU A 109 19.39 8.09 9.16
C GLU A 109 18.42 7.72 8.03
N VAL A 110 18.84 6.79 7.17
CA VAL A 110 17.98 6.20 6.14
C VAL A 110 17.65 4.76 6.49
N LYS A 111 16.36 4.46 6.66
CA LYS A 111 15.83 3.13 7.02
C LYS A 111 15.09 2.52 5.84
N GLY A 112 15.19 1.19 5.69
CA GLY A 112 14.43 0.44 4.70
C GLY A 112 13.42 -0.52 5.33
N GLU A 113 12.97 -1.48 4.53
CA GLU A 113 11.99 -2.51 4.89
C GLU A 113 10.57 -1.98 5.14
N SER A 114 9.66 -2.24 4.20
CA SER A 114 8.32 -1.62 4.20
C SER A 114 7.50 -1.86 5.47
N LEU A 115 7.59 -3.05 6.07
CA LEU A 115 6.86 -3.39 7.30
C LEU A 115 7.42 -2.67 8.52
N ASP A 116 8.74 -2.54 8.60
CA ASP A 116 9.41 -1.81 9.66
C ASP A 116 9.12 -0.31 9.53
N LEU A 117 9.09 0.21 8.30
CA LEU A 117 8.77 1.61 8.04
C LEU A 117 7.33 1.97 8.40
N ILE A 118 6.32 1.14 8.12
CA ILE A 118 4.94 1.46 8.54
C ILE A 118 4.79 1.42 10.07
N LYS A 119 5.50 0.53 10.77
CA LYS A 119 5.57 0.52 12.24
C LYS A 119 6.29 1.77 12.77
N TYR A 120 7.39 2.16 12.13
CA TYR A 120 8.15 3.35 12.46
C TYR A 120 7.31 4.62 12.26
N ILE A 121 6.62 4.75 11.13
CA ILE A 121 5.70 5.86 10.85
C ILE A 121 4.61 5.92 11.92
N ASN A 122 4.03 4.77 12.30
CA ASN A 122 3.02 4.75 13.35
C ASN A 122 3.52 5.25 14.70
N LYS A 123 4.74 4.85 15.09
CA LYS A 123 5.32 5.13 16.40
C LYS A 123 5.86 6.56 16.55
N TYR A 124 6.46 7.12 15.50
CA TYR A 124 7.25 8.36 15.62
C TYR A 124 6.60 9.58 14.98
N PHE A 125 5.46 9.42 14.31
CA PHE A 125 4.72 10.54 13.71
C PHE A 125 3.33 10.64 14.31
N GLU A 126 2.88 11.87 14.53
CA GLU A 126 1.54 12.19 15.00
C GLU A 126 0.45 11.69 14.02
N GLY A 127 -0.74 11.45 14.54
CA GLY A 127 -1.93 11.06 13.77
C GLY A 127 -2.69 9.90 14.40
N PRO A 128 -3.81 9.47 13.79
CA PRO A 128 -4.60 8.34 14.26
C PRO A 128 -3.75 7.07 14.41
N GLU A 129 -3.93 6.33 15.50
CA GLU A 129 -3.23 5.05 15.71
C GLU A 129 -3.64 3.99 14.68
N LEU A 130 -2.64 3.27 14.17
CA LEU A 130 -2.81 2.16 13.20
C LEU A 130 -2.62 0.78 13.85
N LEU A 131 -2.44 0.73 15.17
CA LEU A 131 -2.48 -0.48 15.96
C LEU A 131 -3.35 -0.24 17.20
N PRO A 132 -4.28 -1.15 17.52
CA PRO A 132 -5.08 -1.04 18.74
C PRO A 132 -4.26 -1.38 20.00
N ASP A 133 -4.71 -0.88 21.15
CA ASP A 133 -4.10 -1.19 22.46
C ASP A 133 -4.44 -2.61 22.96
N ASP A 134 -5.46 -3.24 22.38
CA ASP A 134 -5.90 -4.58 22.77
C ASP A 134 -4.79 -5.64 22.53
N PRO A 135 -4.33 -6.36 23.57
CA PRO A 135 -3.22 -7.31 23.42
C PRO A 135 -3.49 -8.46 22.44
N ALA A 136 -4.73 -8.94 22.34
CA ALA A 136 -5.07 -10.02 21.42
C ALA A 136 -5.02 -9.55 19.96
N LYS A 137 -5.48 -8.32 19.69
CA LYS A 137 -5.35 -7.69 18.37
C LYS A 137 -3.89 -7.39 18.03
N GLN A 138 -3.07 -6.97 19.00
CA GLN A 138 -1.63 -6.77 18.77
C GLN A 138 -0.91 -8.07 18.40
N GLN A 139 -1.16 -9.14 19.16
CA GLN A 139 -0.61 -10.46 18.84
C GLN A 139 -1.03 -10.91 17.43
N PHE A 140 -2.31 -10.79 17.10
CA PHE A 140 -2.81 -11.17 15.78
C PHE A 140 -2.24 -10.30 14.65
N ALA A 141 -2.00 -9.02 14.92
CA ALA A 141 -1.31 -8.13 13.99
C ALA A 141 0.12 -8.61 13.70
N GLU A 142 0.87 -9.00 14.73
CA GLU A 142 2.22 -9.56 14.55
C GLU A 142 2.20 -10.83 13.70
N GLU A 143 1.29 -11.76 14.00
CA GLU A 143 1.11 -13.00 13.25
C GLU A 143 0.83 -12.74 11.75
N LEU A 144 -0.09 -11.83 11.43
CA LEU A 144 -0.44 -11.50 10.05
C LEU A 144 0.66 -10.71 9.33
N LEU A 145 1.31 -9.75 10.00
CA LEU A 145 2.42 -9.02 9.40
C LEU A 145 3.59 -9.95 9.07
N SER A 146 3.91 -10.90 9.95
CA SER A 146 4.90 -11.95 9.71
C SER A 146 4.51 -12.91 8.59
N TYR A 147 3.21 -13.20 8.43
CA TYR A 147 2.71 -14.04 7.33
C TYR A 147 2.73 -13.34 5.96
N SER A 148 2.75 -12.00 5.92
CA SER A 148 2.57 -11.23 4.68
C SER A 148 3.60 -11.54 3.59
N ASP A 149 4.85 -11.85 3.94
CA ASP A 149 5.88 -12.21 2.95
C ASP A 149 5.67 -13.62 2.38
N SER A 150 5.24 -14.57 3.21
CA SER A 150 4.84 -15.91 2.73
C SER A 150 3.65 -15.82 1.80
N PHE A 151 2.63 -15.02 2.15
CA PHE A 151 1.49 -14.73 1.29
C PHE A 151 1.96 -14.15 -0.06
N ASN A 152 2.77 -13.08 -0.03
CA ASN A 152 3.29 -12.43 -1.24
C ASN A 152 4.08 -13.39 -2.15
N LYS A 153 4.81 -14.34 -1.56
CA LYS A 153 5.53 -15.37 -2.30
C LYS A 153 4.58 -16.32 -3.03
N VAL A 154 3.52 -16.79 -2.36
CA VAL A 154 2.46 -17.62 -2.99
C VAL A 154 1.80 -16.85 -4.14
N MET A 155 1.47 -15.58 -3.92
CA MET A 155 0.85 -14.72 -4.94
C MET A 155 1.76 -14.55 -6.16
N TYR A 156 3.05 -14.30 -5.93
CA TYR A 156 4.02 -14.17 -6.99
C TYR A 156 4.17 -15.47 -7.80
N THR A 157 4.27 -16.62 -7.12
CA THR A 157 4.33 -17.95 -7.77
C THR A 157 3.11 -18.19 -8.65
N ALA A 158 1.91 -17.83 -8.18
CA ALA A 158 0.67 -17.96 -8.96
C ALA A 158 0.66 -17.04 -10.19
N MET A 159 1.20 -15.82 -10.09
CA MET A 159 1.29 -14.92 -11.24
C MET A 159 2.25 -15.42 -12.33
N ILE A 160 3.33 -16.11 -11.96
CA ILE A 160 4.34 -16.60 -12.92
C ILE A 160 4.07 -18.02 -13.43
N SER A 161 3.14 -18.76 -12.83
CA SER A 161 2.80 -20.10 -13.28
C SER A 161 2.27 -20.05 -14.73
N LYS A 162 2.51 -21.09 -15.52
CA LYS A 162 1.97 -21.19 -16.90
C LYS A 162 0.57 -21.79 -16.94
N GLY A 163 0.18 -22.56 -15.93
CA GLY A 163 -1.15 -23.18 -15.81
C GLY A 163 -2.05 -22.42 -14.83
N ASP A 164 -3.04 -23.14 -14.31
CA ASP A 164 -3.96 -22.65 -13.29
C ASP A 164 -3.22 -22.31 -11.98
N VAL A 165 -3.90 -21.57 -11.10
CA VAL A 165 -3.40 -21.31 -9.75
C VAL A 165 -3.44 -22.61 -8.95
N GLY A 166 -2.38 -22.92 -8.20
CA GLY A 166 -2.30 -24.18 -7.42
C GLY A 166 -3.05 -24.10 -6.08
N ASP A 167 -3.26 -25.25 -5.43
CA ASP A 167 -4.01 -25.36 -4.17
C ASP A 167 -3.49 -24.43 -3.06
N ASP A 168 -2.16 -24.26 -2.98
CA ASP A 168 -1.51 -23.34 -2.03
C ASP A 168 -2.01 -21.89 -2.17
N PHE A 169 -2.40 -21.50 -3.38
CA PHE A 169 -2.93 -20.17 -3.65
C PHE A 169 -4.34 -19.99 -3.07
N GLY A 170 -5.23 -20.96 -3.28
CA GLY A 170 -6.55 -20.97 -2.68
C GLY A 170 -6.47 -20.96 -1.16
N ALA A 171 -5.63 -21.84 -0.59
CA ALA A 171 -5.41 -21.91 0.86
C ALA A 171 -4.87 -20.59 1.46
N ALA A 172 -4.02 -19.86 0.73
CA ALA A 172 -3.52 -18.56 1.17
C ALA A 172 -4.61 -17.49 1.20
N LEU A 173 -5.53 -17.49 0.23
CA LEU A 173 -6.69 -16.59 0.22
C LEU A 173 -7.72 -16.99 1.30
N ASP A 174 -7.97 -18.29 1.49
CA ASP A 174 -8.89 -18.79 2.50
C ASP A 174 -8.39 -18.46 3.91
N LYS A 175 -7.07 -18.50 4.13
CA LYS A 175 -6.46 -18.01 5.38
C LYS A 175 -6.72 -16.52 5.62
N LEU A 176 -6.78 -15.68 4.58
CA LEU A 176 -7.15 -14.27 4.74
C LEU A 176 -8.64 -14.10 5.03
N GLU A 177 -9.50 -14.89 4.37
CA GLU A 177 -10.93 -14.93 4.66
C GLU A 177 -11.18 -15.30 6.14
N ASP A 178 -10.53 -16.35 6.63
CA ASP A 178 -10.60 -16.78 8.04
C ASP A 178 -10.05 -15.70 8.99
N ALA A 179 -8.98 -15.02 8.60
CA ALA A 179 -8.41 -13.94 9.40
C ALA A 179 -9.37 -12.75 9.53
N LEU A 180 -10.13 -12.43 8.49
CA LEU A 180 -11.15 -11.37 8.51
C LEU A 180 -12.40 -11.75 9.34
N LEU A 181 -12.55 -13.01 9.74
CA LEU A 181 -13.61 -13.47 10.66
C LEU A 181 -13.22 -13.33 12.13
N LYS A 182 -11.95 -13.07 12.44
CA LYS A 182 -11.41 -13.16 13.81
C LYS A 182 -12.03 -12.16 14.78
N PHE A 183 -12.32 -10.95 14.31
CA PHE A 183 -12.92 -9.86 15.10
C PHE A 183 -14.19 -9.38 14.41
N ASP A 184 -15.26 -9.16 15.17
CA ASP A 184 -16.60 -8.83 14.66
C ASP A 184 -16.97 -7.35 14.82
N ASP A 185 -16.05 -6.53 15.33
CA ASP A 185 -16.22 -5.10 15.58
C ASP A 185 -15.84 -4.21 14.38
N GLY A 186 -15.65 -4.81 13.21
CA GLY A 186 -15.60 -4.11 11.93
C GLY A 186 -15.07 -4.95 10.77
N PRO A 187 -14.90 -4.35 9.58
CA PRO A 187 -14.62 -5.09 8.34
C PRO A 187 -13.13 -5.34 8.08
N PHE A 188 -12.24 -4.90 8.96
CA PHE A 188 -10.78 -4.98 8.80
C PHE A 188 -10.17 -6.13 9.62
N PHE A 189 -8.91 -6.50 9.34
CA PHE A 189 -8.26 -7.65 9.99
C PHE A 189 -8.24 -7.56 11.53
N LEU A 190 -8.22 -6.34 12.09
CA LEU A 190 -8.27 -6.08 13.52
C LEU A 190 -9.59 -5.40 13.94
N GLY A 191 -10.66 -5.57 13.16
CA GLY A 191 -11.93 -4.84 13.26
C GLY A 191 -11.87 -3.44 12.66
N HIS A 192 -10.86 -2.64 13.03
CA HIS A 192 -10.61 -1.30 12.49
C HIS A 192 -9.40 -1.27 11.55
N PHE A 193 -9.36 -0.26 10.67
CA PHE A 193 -8.27 -0.08 9.72
C PHE A 193 -6.92 0.07 10.45
N SER A 194 -5.93 -0.72 10.02
CA SER A 194 -4.69 -0.93 10.76
C SER A 194 -3.47 -1.10 9.84
N LEU A 195 -2.29 -1.24 10.45
CA LEU A 195 -1.07 -1.61 9.75
C LEU A 195 -1.19 -2.93 8.97
N VAL A 196 -2.03 -3.86 9.44
CA VAL A 196 -2.26 -5.14 8.77
C VAL A 196 -2.94 -4.91 7.42
N ASP A 197 -4.00 -4.11 7.40
CA ASP A 197 -4.72 -3.79 6.16
C ASP A 197 -3.81 -3.08 5.15
N ILE A 198 -3.00 -2.13 5.64
CA ILE A 198 -1.98 -1.44 4.85
C ILE A 198 -0.96 -2.41 4.25
N ALA A 199 -0.57 -3.45 4.99
CA ALA A 199 0.41 -4.42 4.53
C ALA A 199 -0.10 -5.29 3.37
N TYR A 200 -1.39 -5.63 3.35
CA TYR A 200 -2.00 -6.49 2.34
C TYR A 200 -2.61 -5.73 1.16
N ALA A 201 -3.16 -4.53 1.38
CA ALA A 201 -3.90 -3.77 0.37
C ALA A 201 -3.17 -3.62 -0.99
N PRO A 202 -1.89 -3.18 -1.04
CA PRO A 202 -1.18 -3.02 -2.32
C PRO A 202 -1.03 -4.32 -3.12
N PHE A 203 -0.98 -5.47 -2.45
CA PHE A 203 -0.75 -6.77 -3.06
C PHE A 203 -2.07 -7.35 -3.58
N ILE A 204 -3.13 -7.31 -2.76
CA ILE A 204 -4.47 -7.73 -3.19
C ILE A 204 -4.96 -6.87 -4.38
N GLU A 205 -4.73 -5.55 -4.34
CA GLU A 205 -5.06 -4.63 -5.44
C GLU A 205 -4.49 -5.10 -6.79
N ARG A 206 -3.18 -5.38 -6.83
CA ARG A 206 -2.49 -5.80 -8.07
C ARG A 206 -2.89 -7.19 -8.51
N LEU A 207 -3.04 -8.08 -7.54
CA LEU A 207 -3.36 -9.48 -7.77
C LEU A 207 -4.75 -9.63 -8.37
N GLN A 208 -5.76 -8.96 -7.81
CA GLN A 208 -7.14 -9.06 -8.25
C GLN A 208 -7.25 -8.75 -9.74
N THR A 209 -6.66 -7.64 -10.18
CA THR A 209 -6.65 -7.25 -11.59
C THR A 209 -5.87 -8.25 -12.44
N PHE A 210 -4.68 -8.67 -12.01
CA PHE A 210 -3.86 -9.58 -12.82
C PHE A 210 -4.51 -10.95 -13.01
N LEU A 211 -5.03 -11.57 -11.95
CA LEU A 211 -5.62 -12.90 -12.03
C LEU A 211 -6.93 -12.91 -12.80
N LYS A 212 -7.77 -11.90 -12.63
CA LYS A 212 -9.00 -11.78 -13.41
C LYS A 212 -8.69 -11.69 -14.91
N GLU A 213 -7.75 -10.83 -15.29
CA GLU A 213 -7.46 -10.51 -16.69
C GLU A 213 -6.54 -11.52 -17.40
N VAL A 214 -5.70 -12.24 -16.65
CA VAL A 214 -4.69 -13.16 -17.23
C VAL A 214 -4.99 -14.62 -16.95
N LYS A 215 -5.63 -14.93 -15.83
CA LYS A 215 -5.91 -16.30 -15.38
C LYS A 215 -7.40 -16.63 -15.35
N ASN A 216 -8.28 -15.67 -15.65
CA ASN A 216 -9.73 -15.82 -15.49
C ASN A 216 -10.12 -16.35 -14.10
N TYR A 217 -9.40 -15.90 -13.06
CA TYR A 217 -9.61 -16.33 -11.68
C TYR A 217 -10.09 -15.16 -10.82
N ASP A 218 -11.24 -15.35 -10.15
CA ASP A 218 -11.79 -14.37 -9.23
C ASP A 218 -11.40 -14.71 -7.78
N ILE A 219 -10.54 -13.87 -7.19
CA ILE A 219 -10.10 -14.05 -5.80
C ILE A 219 -11.24 -13.91 -4.78
N THR A 220 -12.37 -13.33 -5.19
CA THR A 220 -13.51 -13.06 -4.33
C THR A 220 -14.55 -14.18 -4.29
N GLU A 221 -14.47 -15.15 -5.22
CA GLU A 221 -15.39 -16.27 -5.26
C GLU A 221 -15.29 -17.11 -3.98
N GLY A 222 -16.42 -17.26 -3.29
CA GLY A 222 -16.50 -17.97 -2.00
C GLY A 222 -15.94 -17.22 -0.80
N ARG A 223 -15.53 -15.94 -0.93
CA ARG A 223 -14.83 -15.16 0.12
C ARG A 223 -15.55 -13.84 0.45
N PRO A 224 -16.73 -13.90 1.11
CA PRO A 224 -17.55 -12.72 1.39
C PRO A 224 -16.87 -11.69 2.29
N LYS A 225 -15.99 -12.08 3.22
CA LYS A 225 -15.28 -11.11 4.07
C LYS A 225 -14.19 -10.38 3.30
N LEU A 226 -13.50 -11.08 2.41
CA LEU A 226 -12.55 -10.44 1.49
C LEU A 226 -13.25 -9.43 0.57
N ILE A 227 -14.46 -9.75 0.07
CA ILE A 227 -15.28 -8.78 -0.70
C ILE A 227 -15.52 -7.52 0.12
N LEU A 228 -16.08 -7.67 1.32
CA LEU A 228 -16.38 -6.54 2.20
C LEU A 228 -15.13 -5.73 2.53
N TRP A 229 -14.00 -6.39 2.79
CA TRP A 229 -12.72 -5.74 3.07
C TRP A 229 -12.23 -4.90 1.88
N ILE A 230 -12.32 -5.41 0.65
CA ILE A 230 -11.96 -4.67 -0.57
C ILE A 230 -12.86 -3.44 -0.75
N GLU A 231 -14.16 -3.60 -0.52
CA GLU A 231 -15.14 -2.50 -0.62
C GLU A 231 -14.88 -1.39 0.41
N GLU A 232 -14.61 -1.76 1.66
CA GLU A 232 -14.35 -0.82 2.75
C GLU A 232 -12.98 -0.14 2.60
N LEU A 233 -11.95 -0.86 2.12
CA LEU A 233 -10.70 -0.22 1.69
C LEU A 233 -10.93 0.83 0.61
N GLY A 234 -11.81 0.57 -0.35
CA GLY A 234 -12.17 1.51 -1.41
C GLY A 234 -12.74 2.84 -0.92
N LYS A 235 -13.14 2.94 0.35
CA LYS A 235 -13.65 4.15 0.99
C LYS A 235 -12.58 4.92 1.78
N ILE A 236 -11.36 4.40 1.88
CA ILE A 236 -10.26 5.02 2.61
C ILE A 236 -9.46 5.93 1.66
N ASP A 237 -9.70 7.25 1.72
CA ASP A 237 -9.01 8.25 0.87
C ASP A 237 -7.48 8.12 0.90
N ALA A 238 -6.92 7.84 2.08
CA ALA A 238 -5.49 7.65 2.26
C ALA A 238 -4.93 6.50 1.43
N TYR A 239 -5.73 5.47 1.16
CA TYR A 239 -5.37 4.36 0.27
C TYR A 239 -5.70 4.68 -1.18
N THR A 240 -6.91 5.16 -1.48
CA THR A 240 -7.35 5.38 -2.86
C THR A 240 -6.47 6.39 -3.61
N HIS A 241 -5.92 7.39 -2.91
CA HIS A 241 -4.98 8.34 -3.48
C HIS A 241 -3.59 7.79 -3.80
N THR A 242 -3.26 6.59 -3.35
CA THR A 242 -1.99 5.90 -3.68
C THR A 242 -2.12 4.97 -4.87
N LYS A 243 -3.36 4.67 -5.29
CA LYS A 243 -3.63 3.74 -6.37
C LYS A 243 -3.08 4.26 -7.69
N GLN A 244 -2.54 3.35 -8.48
CA GLN A 244 -2.19 3.62 -9.86
C GLN A 244 -3.33 3.13 -10.76
N ASP A 245 -3.31 3.55 -12.02
CA ASP A 245 -4.21 2.99 -13.03
C ASP A 245 -4.01 1.46 -13.10
N PRO A 246 -5.06 0.65 -12.87
CA PRO A 246 -4.98 -0.80 -12.95
C PRO A 246 -4.43 -1.31 -14.29
N GLN A 247 -4.71 -0.62 -15.40
CA GLN A 247 -4.22 -1.00 -16.73
C GLN A 247 -2.72 -0.74 -16.87
N VAL A 248 -2.19 0.32 -16.27
CA VAL A 248 -0.75 0.60 -16.22
C VAL A 248 -0.03 -0.50 -15.42
N LEU A 249 -0.58 -0.86 -14.25
CA LEU A 249 -0.02 -1.95 -13.42
C LEU A 249 -0.09 -3.31 -14.14
N LEU A 250 -1.20 -3.60 -14.80
CA LEU A 250 -1.39 -4.83 -15.57
C LEU A 250 -0.40 -4.93 -16.73
N ALA A 251 -0.27 -3.86 -17.54
CA ALA A 251 0.67 -3.82 -18.66
C ALA A 251 2.11 -4.01 -18.20
N ARG A 252 2.50 -3.35 -17.10
CA ARG A 252 3.83 -3.52 -16.49
C ARG A 252 4.05 -4.95 -16.02
N ASN A 253 3.08 -5.55 -15.32
CA ASN A 253 3.19 -6.93 -14.83
C ASN A 253 3.28 -7.94 -15.98
N LYS A 254 2.46 -7.79 -17.04
CA LYS A 254 2.56 -8.62 -18.26
C LYS A 254 3.95 -8.53 -18.89
N LYS A 255 4.48 -7.30 -19.07
CA LYS A 255 5.84 -7.07 -19.58
C LYS A 255 6.91 -7.72 -18.69
N ARG A 256 6.84 -7.53 -17.38
CA ARG A 256 7.82 -8.08 -16.42
C ARG A 256 7.82 -9.60 -16.38
N LEU A 257 6.65 -10.22 -16.53
CA LEU A 257 6.46 -11.68 -16.43
C LEU A 257 6.55 -12.38 -17.78
N GLY A 258 6.77 -11.65 -18.88
CA GLY A 258 6.85 -12.23 -20.23
C GLY A 258 5.53 -12.85 -20.71
N VAL A 259 4.40 -12.43 -20.14
CA VAL A 259 3.06 -12.85 -20.59
C VAL A 259 2.74 -12.03 -21.84
N LEU A 260 2.85 -12.66 -23.02
CA LEU A 260 2.56 -12.03 -24.31
C LEU A 260 1.16 -11.41 -24.30
N ILE A 261 1.06 -10.18 -24.81
CA ILE A 261 -0.21 -9.57 -25.16
C ILE A 261 -0.75 -10.40 -26.32
N SER A 262 -1.69 -11.31 -26.06
CA SER A 262 -2.51 -11.80 -27.17
C SER A 262 -3.24 -10.57 -27.70
N PRO A 263 -3.05 -10.16 -28.96
CA PRO A 263 -3.84 -9.08 -29.51
C PRO A 263 -5.29 -9.51 -29.35
N VAL A 264 -6.10 -8.67 -28.70
CA VAL A 264 -7.54 -8.82 -28.72
C VAL A 264 -7.91 -8.85 -30.19
N THR A 265 -8.21 -10.02 -30.73
CA THR A 265 -8.73 -10.14 -32.08
C THR A 265 -10.08 -9.44 -32.05
N CYS A 266 -10.12 -8.23 -32.59
CA CYS A 266 -11.35 -7.59 -33.01
C CYS A 266 -11.93 -8.44 -34.14
N SER A 267 -12.59 -9.53 -33.77
CA SER A 267 -13.36 -10.38 -34.66
C SER A 267 -14.75 -10.47 -34.08
N SER A 268 -15.61 -9.52 -34.46
CA SER A 268 -17.03 -9.69 -34.81
C SER A 268 -17.82 -8.41 -34.59
N MET A 269 -17.72 -7.49 -35.55
CA MET A 269 -18.81 -6.55 -35.84
C MET A 269 -18.85 -6.31 -37.35
N PHE A 270 -19.22 -7.37 -38.07
CA PHE A 270 -19.83 -7.28 -39.40
C PHE A 270 -20.77 -8.48 -39.54
N ILE A 271 -22.03 -8.24 -39.20
CA ILE A 271 -23.20 -8.79 -39.90
C ILE A 271 -24.01 -7.57 -40.34
#